data_AF-A0A4Y2G783-F1
#
_entry.id   AF-A0A4Y2G783-F1
#
_cell.length_a   1.000
_cell.length_b   1.000
_cell.length_c   1.000
_cell.angle_alpha   90.00
_cell.angle_beta   90.00
_cell.angle_gamma   90.00
#
_symmetry.space_group_name_H-M   'P 1'
#
loop_
_entity.id
_entity.type
_entity.pdbx_description
1 polymer ?
#
loop_
_entity_poly.entity_id
_entity_poly.type
_entity_poly.pdbx_seq_one_letter_code
_entity_poly.pdbx_strand_id
1 'polypeptide(L)'
;MDLQLVWATILLFLHSVLCRTEGDVTESTLKVGPPPMHGPPEPDLLLQRCYGHWGCFSIGEPFLSIYRPVNLFPLHPDVLDVKFFLKTRSNPDLFTRLRPESNESFIQQSLDPKEAVKFIVHGYLEHGHQKWIQDMIRELLTKDNFNVISVDWVFGAAPPYTQAVANARMVGVVLAEFIELLRDVYSIPLSSMHVIGHSLGAHVAGYAGQRLNTLGRITASTQHPFVDMDVAILDYINLNTGVLPFTYVITHTKRPPFWGP
;
A
#
# COMPACT_ATOMS: atom_id res chain seq x y z
N MET A 1 -20.73 9.46 16.86
CA MET A 1 -19.97 9.13 15.64
C MET A 1 -20.70 9.82 14.51
N ASP A 2 -20.19 10.95 14.03
CA ASP A 2 -20.94 11.77 13.09
C ASP A 2 -20.72 11.27 11.66
N LEU A 3 -21.72 10.59 11.11
CA LEU A 3 -21.67 9.95 9.79
C LEU A 3 -21.25 10.96 8.71
N GLN A 4 -21.63 12.23 8.86
CA GLN A 4 -21.36 13.30 7.89
C GLN A 4 -19.87 13.61 7.70
N LEU A 5 -19.03 13.47 8.74
CA LEU A 5 -17.60 13.78 8.65
C LEU A 5 -16.82 12.67 7.91
N VAL A 6 -17.26 11.42 8.06
CA VAL A 6 -16.74 10.27 7.31
C VAL A 6 -17.05 10.44 5.82
N TRP A 7 -18.28 10.83 5.48
CA TRP A 7 -18.70 11.08 4.10
C TRP A 7 -17.92 12.22 3.45
N ALA A 8 -17.72 13.35 4.13
CA ALA A 8 -16.94 14.48 3.58
C ALA A 8 -15.47 14.10 3.32
N THR A 9 -14.88 13.26 4.16
CA THR A 9 -13.49 12.79 4.00
C THR A 9 -13.37 11.79 2.85
N ILE A 10 -14.34 10.86 2.73
CA ILE A 10 -14.43 9.94 1.59
C ILE A 10 -14.63 10.74 0.30
N LEU A 11 -15.46 11.79 0.29
CA LEU A 11 -15.66 12.66 -0.87
C LEU A 11 -14.41 13.44 -1.28
N LEU A 12 -13.66 14.03 -0.33
CA LEU A 12 -12.39 14.70 -0.61
C LEU A 12 -11.31 13.72 -1.10
N PHE A 13 -11.28 12.52 -0.52
CA PHE A 13 -10.40 11.44 -0.95
C PHE A 13 -10.73 10.99 -2.37
N LEU A 14 -12.01 10.72 -2.65
CA LEU A 14 -12.52 10.42 -3.99
C LEU A 14 -12.16 11.52 -4.99
N HIS A 15 -12.33 12.79 -4.61
CA HIS A 15 -11.97 13.91 -5.48
C HIS A 15 -10.48 13.93 -5.82
N SER A 16 -9.59 13.68 -4.85
CA SER A 16 -8.14 13.62 -5.08
C SER A 16 -7.70 12.46 -5.97
N VAL A 17 -8.40 11.32 -5.90
CA VAL A 17 -8.18 10.15 -6.75
C VAL A 17 -8.61 10.44 -8.18
N LEU A 18 -9.72 11.17 -8.37
CA LEU A 18 -10.38 11.33 -9.66
C LEU A 18 -9.88 12.50 -10.54
N CYS A 19 -9.10 13.46 -10.01
CA CYS A 19 -8.98 14.79 -10.63
C CYS A 19 -7.60 15.24 -11.18
N ARG A 20 -6.65 14.36 -11.57
CA ARG A 20 -5.39 14.81 -12.22
C ARG A 20 -4.92 13.96 -13.41
N THR A 21 -4.49 14.66 -14.46
CA THR A 21 -3.85 14.17 -15.69
C THR A 21 -2.31 14.20 -15.62
N GLU A 22 -1.66 13.27 -16.33
CA GLU A 22 -0.21 13.04 -16.42
C GLU A 22 0.53 14.21 -17.11
N GLY A 23 1.75 14.52 -16.67
CA GLY A 23 2.59 15.58 -17.25
C GLY A 23 4.09 15.38 -16.97
N ASP A 24 4.91 15.71 -17.98
CA ASP A 24 6.31 15.35 -18.26
C ASP A 24 7.38 15.60 -17.16
N VAL A 25 8.40 14.73 -17.15
CA VAL A 25 9.60 14.80 -16.30
C VAL A 25 10.82 15.24 -17.14
N THR A 26 11.57 16.23 -16.65
CA THR A 26 12.89 16.61 -17.18
C THR A 26 14.01 16.15 -16.25
N GLU A 27 15.10 15.67 -16.85
CA GLU A 27 16.25 15.03 -16.21
C GLU A 27 17.22 16.08 -15.64
N SER A 28 17.70 15.88 -14.41
CA SER A 28 18.86 16.63 -13.88
C SER A 28 19.85 15.67 -13.23
N THR A 29 21.11 15.80 -13.64
CA THR A 29 22.25 14.98 -13.21
C THR A 29 22.93 15.64 -12.01
N LEU A 30 23.14 14.89 -10.92
CA LEU A 30 23.99 15.33 -9.80
C LEU A 30 25.07 14.27 -9.50
N LYS A 31 26.33 14.72 -9.38
CA LYS A 31 27.52 13.89 -9.18
C LYS A 31 27.66 13.43 -7.72
N VAL A 32 28.07 12.16 -7.53
CA VAL A 32 28.34 11.54 -6.22
C VAL A 32 29.85 11.58 -5.92
N GLY A 33 30.25 12.07 -4.74
CA GLY A 33 31.62 12.04 -4.23
C GLY A 33 32.00 10.70 -3.56
N PRO A 34 33.28 10.45 -3.24
CA PRO A 34 33.75 9.12 -2.82
C PRO A 34 33.31 8.76 -1.37
N PRO A 35 33.18 7.46 -1.05
CA PRO A 35 32.60 7.01 0.21
C PRO A 35 33.60 7.11 1.38
N PRO A 36 33.15 7.37 2.62
CA PRO A 36 33.99 7.16 3.80
C PRO A 36 34.10 5.67 4.13
N MET A 37 35.33 5.23 4.42
CA MET A 37 35.60 3.91 4.99
C MET A 37 35.30 3.89 6.50
N HIS A 38 34.30 3.11 6.89
CA HIS A 38 34.32 2.20 8.04
C HIS A 38 33.17 1.21 7.84
N GLY A 39 33.49 -0.08 7.74
CA GLY A 39 32.49 -1.13 7.52
C GLY A 39 31.50 -1.22 8.69
N PRO A 40 30.20 -1.44 8.43
CA PRO A 40 29.23 -1.59 9.51
C PRO A 40 29.51 -2.88 10.29
N PRO A 41 29.28 -2.90 11.61
CA PRO A 41 29.29 -4.13 12.40
C PRO A 41 28.23 -5.08 11.84
N GLU A 42 28.51 -6.40 11.85
CA GLU A 42 27.55 -7.43 11.42
C GLU A 42 26.14 -7.14 12.00
N PRO A 43 25.08 -7.24 11.19
CA PRO A 43 23.73 -7.06 11.71
C PRO A 43 23.49 -8.11 12.77
N ASP A 44 23.13 -7.66 13.97
CA ASP A 44 22.77 -8.51 15.10
C ASP A 44 21.70 -9.51 14.64
N LEU A 45 22.10 -10.77 14.39
CA LEU A 45 21.27 -11.82 13.78
C LEU A 45 19.95 -12.04 14.54
N LEU A 46 19.88 -11.60 15.80
CA LEU A 46 18.69 -11.64 16.66
C LEU A 46 17.58 -10.66 16.23
N LEU A 47 17.93 -9.57 15.55
CA LEU A 47 16.99 -8.53 15.14
C LEU A 47 16.46 -8.73 13.72
N GLN A 48 16.87 -9.79 13.02
CA GLN A 48 16.46 -10.05 11.64
C GLN A 48 15.77 -11.41 11.51
N ARG A 49 14.72 -11.46 10.70
CA ARG A 49 14.04 -12.71 10.33
C ARG A 49 13.75 -12.74 8.85
N CYS A 50 14.11 -13.84 8.20
CA CYS A 50 13.90 -14.05 6.76
C CYS A 50 12.77 -15.04 6.49
N TYR A 51 12.03 -14.81 5.40
CA TYR A 51 10.84 -15.55 5.01
C TYR A 51 11.00 -16.09 3.59
N GLY A 52 12.08 -16.82 3.31
CA GLY A 52 12.34 -17.34 1.97
C GLY A 52 12.44 -16.22 0.91
N HIS A 53 11.69 -16.34 -0.19
CA HIS A 53 11.69 -15.36 -1.29
C HIS A 53 11.10 -13.99 -0.90
N TRP A 54 10.26 -13.94 0.14
CA TRP A 54 9.67 -12.70 0.66
C TRP A 54 10.71 -11.75 1.31
N GLY A 55 11.95 -12.23 1.49
CA GLY A 55 13.07 -11.45 2.00
C GLY A 55 13.16 -11.41 3.52
N CYS A 56 13.95 -10.47 4.03
CA CYS A 56 14.30 -10.36 5.44
C CYS A 56 13.77 -9.07 6.08
N PHE A 57 13.30 -9.18 7.32
CA PHE A 57 12.69 -8.10 8.08
C PHE A 57 13.49 -7.86 9.35
N SER A 58 14.05 -6.66 9.48
CA SER A 58 14.68 -6.20 10.72
C SER A 58 13.64 -5.61 11.68
N ILE A 59 13.75 -5.91 12.98
CA ILE A 59 13.03 -5.22 14.06
C ILE A 59 13.87 -4.13 14.74
N GLY A 60 15.14 -3.99 14.37
CA GLY A 60 15.98 -2.88 14.77
C GLY A 60 15.73 -1.61 13.94
N GLU A 61 16.69 -0.68 13.98
CA GLU A 61 16.70 0.52 13.14
C GLU A 61 16.47 0.18 11.65
N PRO A 62 15.70 0.98 10.88
CA PRO A 62 15.01 2.23 11.24
C PRO A 62 13.62 2.01 11.88
N PHE A 63 13.23 0.75 12.10
CA PHE A 63 11.88 0.42 12.55
C PHE A 63 11.71 0.44 14.07
N LEU A 64 12.81 0.52 14.81
CA LEU A 64 12.84 0.80 16.23
C LEU A 64 12.98 2.32 16.42
N SER A 65 12.08 2.95 17.16
CA SER A 65 12.20 4.37 17.49
C SER A 65 11.49 4.68 18.81
N ILE A 66 11.71 5.88 19.36
CA ILE A 66 10.96 6.35 20.54
C ILE A 66 9.45 6.36 20.30
N TYR A 67 9.03 6.54 19.04
CA TYR A 67 7.63 6.50 18.68
C TYR A 67 7.16 5.06 18.56
N ARG A 68 7.99 4.11 18.10
CA ARG A 68 7.67 2.67 18.00
C ARG A 68 8.52 1.84 18.97
N PRO A 69 8.22 1.87 20.29
CA PRO A 69 9.02 1.18 21.30
C PRO A 69 8.86 -0.35 21.25
N VAL A 70 7.77 -0.84 20.64
CA VAL A 70 7.51 -2.26 20.42
C VAL A 70 7.48 -2.52 18.92
N ASN A 71 8.48 -3.25 18.44
CA ASN A 71 8.56 -3.69 17.06
C ASN A 71 8.56 -5.22 17.00
N LEU A 72 7.71 -5.77 16.13
CA LEU A 72 7.49 -7.20 16.01
C LEU A 72 7.88 -7.65 14.61
N PHE A 73 8.24 -8.91 14.48
CA PHE A 73 8.34 -9.53 13.17
C PHE A 73 6.94 -9.70 12.56
N PRO A 74 6.76 -9.50 11.24
CA PRO A 74 5.50 -9.80 10.61
C PRO A 74 5.14 -11.29 10.76
N LEU A 75 3.86 -11.62 10.67
CA LEU A 75 3.45 -13.02 10.52
C LEU A 75 3.84 -13.54 9.13
N HIS A 76 3.93 -14.87 8.99
CA HIS A 76 4.18 -15.51 7.69
C HIS A 76 3.05 -15.21 6.71
N PRO A 77 3.31 -15.01 5.40
CA PRO A 77 2.28 -14.71 4.39
C PRO A 77 1.06 -15.65 4.42
N ASP A 78 1.27 -16.95 4.61
CA ASP A 78 0.19 -17.94 4.73
C ASP A 78 -0.80 -17.63 5.85
N VAL A 79 -0.34 -17.01 6.94
CA VAL A 79 -1.19 -16.61 8.08
C VAL A 79 -1.90 -15.29 7.78
N LEU A 80 -1.26 -14.40 7.01
CA LEU A 80 -1.86 -13.14 6.59
C LEU A 80 -2.99 -13.35 5.59
N ASP A 81 -2.92 -14.44 4.79
CA ASP A 81 -3.93 -14.88 3.82
C ASP A 81 -4.47 -13.71 2.98
N VAL A 82 -3.54 -12.97 2.37
CA VAL A 82 -3.83 -11.79 1.56
C VAL A 82 -4.57 -12.24 0.29
N LYS A 83 -5.73 -11.64 0.04
CA LYS A 83 -6.59 -11.96 -1.10
C LYS A 83 -6.76 -10.75 -1.99
N PHE A 84 -6.83 -11.01 -3.29
CA PHE A 84 -7.05 -10.01 -4.31
C PHE A 84 -8.41 -10.25 -4.96
N PHE A 85 -9.29 -9.26 -4.92
CA PHE A 85 -10.62 -9.35 -5.50
C PHE A 85 -10.80 -8.31 -6.59
N LEU A 86 -11.00 -8.76 -7.81
CA LEU A 86 -11.17 -7.91 -8.98
C LEU A 86 -12.63 -7.51 -9.16
N LYS A 87 -12.80 -6.24 -9.53
CA LYS A 87 -14.02 -5.66 -10.11
C LYS A 87 -13.66 -4.87 -11.36
N THR A 88 -14.52 -5.01 -12.37
CA THR A 88 -14.43 -4.30 -13.64
C THR A 88 -15.79 -3.73 -13.97
N ARG A 89 -15.86 -2.85 -14.98
CA ARG A 89 -17.14 -2.29 -15.44
C ARG A 89 -18.09 -3.34 -16.01
N SER A 90 -17.57 -4.44 -16.58
CA SER A 90 -18.39 -5.55 -17.08
C SER A 90 -19.00 -6.38 -15.95
N ASN A 91 -18.43 -6.32 -14.74
CA ASN A 91 -18.88 -7.09 -13.60
C ASN A 91 -18.74 -6.28 -12.28
N PRO A 92 -19.48 -5.16 -12.14
CA PRO A 92 -19.28 -4.21 -11.04
C PRO A 92 -19.77 -4.74 -9.69
N ASP A 93 -20.67 -5.74 -9.69
CA ASP A 93 -21.29 -6.24 -8.46
C ASP A 93 -20.57 -7.46 -7.88
N LEU A 94 -19.87 -8.25 -8.69
CA LEU A 94 -19.19 -9.47 -8.24
C LEU A 94 -17.72 -9.21 -7.92
N PHE A 95 -17.28 -9.61 -6.73
CA PHE A 95 -15.87 -9.68 -6.38
C PHE A 95 -15.27 -11.00 -6.90
N THR A 96 -14.57 -10.95 -8.03
CA THR A 96 -13.88 -12.12 -8.58
C THR A 96 -12.54 -12.31 -7.88
N ARG A 97 -12.38 -13.40 -7.11
CA ARG A 97 -11.11 -13.70 -6.44
C ARG A 97 -10.03 -14.08 -7.46
N LEU A 98 -8.95 -13.32 -7.50
CA LEU A 98 -7.75 -13.65 -8.26
C LEU A 98 -6.90 -14.64 -7.44
N ARG A 99 -6.47 -15.73 -8.07
CA ARG A 99 -5.66 -16.79 -7.46
C ARG A 99 -4.37 -16.97 -8.27
N PRO A 100 -3.27 -16.30 -7.88
CA PRO A 100 -1.96 -16.44 -8.53
C PRO A 100 -1.50 -17.89 -8.67
N GLU A 101 -1.76 -18.72 -7.65
CA GLU A 101 -1.26 -20.09 -7.56
C GLU A 101 -1.91 -21.06 -8.55
N SER A 102 -3.07 -20.71 -9.12
CA SER A 102 -3.74 -21.53 -10.12
C SER A 102 -3.49 -20.94 -11.52
N ASN A 103 -2.37 -21.34 -12.13
CA ASN A 103 -1.88 -20.85 -13.41
C ASN A 103 -2.94 -20.83 -14.53
N GLU A 104 -3.88 -21.78 -14.57
CA GLU A 104 -4.87 -21.85 -15.65
C GLU A 104 -6.00 -20.80 -15.50
N SER A 105 -6.49 -20.55 -14.28
CA SER A 105 -7.58 -19.60 -14.06
C SER A 105 -7.09 -18.14 -14.00
N PHE A 106 -5.84 -17.94 -13.55
CA PHE A 106 -5.24 -16.61 -13.49
C PHE A 106 -4.96 -16.03 -14.88
N ILE A 107 -4.68 -16.85 -15.89
CA ILE A 107 -4.30 -16.39 -17.23
C ILE A 107 -5.53 -16.06 -18.10
N GLN A 108 -6.70 -16.67 -17.86
CA GLN A 108 -7.70 -16.73 -18.92
C GLN A 108 -8.83 -15.70 -18.93
N GLN A 109 -9.34 -15.14 -17.82
CA GLN A 109 -10.68 -14.50 -17.92
C GLN A 109 -11.02 -13.34 -16.98
N SER A 110 -10.11 -12.86 -16.14
CA SER A 110 -10.53 -11.89 -15.11
C SER A 110 -10.24 -10.43 -15.48
N LEU A 111 -9.08 -10.15 -16.05
CA LEU A 111 -8.52 -8.79 -16.13
C LEU A 111 -8.33 -8.35 -17.59
N ASP A 112 -8.65 -7.08 -17.91
CA ASP A 112 -8.42 -6.52 -19.25
C ASP A 112 -7.00 -5.92 -19.34
N PRO A 113 -6.06 -6.52 -20.11
CA PRO A 113 -4.67 -6.06 -20.16
C PRO A 113 -4.49 -4.66 -20.76
N LYS A 114 -5.51 -4.10 -21.42
CA LYS A 114 -5.45 -2.75 -22.00
C LYS A 114 -5.79 -1.65 -20.99
N GLU A 115 -6.46 -2.01 -19.90
CA GLU A 115 -6.99 -1.06 -18.94
C GLU A 115 -6.08 -0.90 -17.72
N ALA A 116 -5.99 0.33 -17.20
CA ALA A 116 -5.18 0.63 -16.02
C ALA A 116 -5.67 -0.12 -14.77
N VAL A 117 -4.75 -0.44 -13.86
CA VAL A 117 -5.05 -1.22 -12.65
C VAL A 117 -5.06 -0.30 -11.42
N LYS A 118 -6.13 -0.37 -10.63
CA LYS A 118 -6.30 0.40 -9.39
C LYS A 118 -6.38 -0.57 -8.22
N PHE A 119 -5.46 -0.49 -7.28
CA PHE A 119 -5.49 -1.27 -6.05
C PHE A 119 -6.10 -0.45 -4.92
N ILE A 120 -7.00 -1.03 -4.14
CA ILE A 120 -7.55 -0.40 -2.94
C ILE A 120 -7.18 -1.26 -1.73
N VAL A 121 -6.46 -0.66 -0.78
CA VAL A 121 -5.92 -1.33 0.39
C VAL A 121 -6.54 -0.77 1.66
N HIS A 122 -7.25 -1.62 2.41
CA HIS A 122 -7.90 -1.25 3.65
C HIS A 122 -6.92 -1.13 4.83
N GLY A 123 -7.39 -0.59 5.96
CA GLY A 123 -6.60 -0.39 7.16
C GLY A 123 -6.85 -1.40 8.29
N TYR A 124 -6.44 -1.00 9.49
CA TYR A 124 -6.59 -1.75 10.74
C TYR A 124 -8.07 -1.98 11.09
N LEU A 125 -8.43 -3.20 11.51
CA LEU A 125 -9.81 -3.65 11.81
C LEU A 125 -10.79 -3.59 10.62
N GLU A 126 -10.29 -3.50 9.40
CA GLU A 126 -11.09 -3.51 8.18
C GLU A 126 -10.89 -4.80 7.37
N HIS A 127 -11.67 -4.95 6.29
CA HIS A 127 -11.57 -6.03 5.31
C HIS A 127 -11.81 -5.51 3.89
N GLY A 128 -11.47 -6.28 2.87
CA GLY A 128 -11.55 -5.85 1.46
C GLY A 128 -12.95 -5.61 0.88
N HIS A 129 -14.02 -5.81 1.65
CA HIS A 129 -15.41 -5.61 1.20
C HIS A 129 -16.13 -4.49 1.96
N GLN A 130 -15.40 -3.61 2.65
CA GLN A 130 -16.00 -2.49 3.35
C GLN A 130 -16.82 -1.60 2.41
N LYS A 131 -17.87 -0.98 2.95
CA LYS A 131 -18.77 -0.12 2.16
C LYS A 131 -18.03 0.99 1.42
N TRP A 132 -17.07 1.66 2.08
CA TRP A 132 -16.29 2.72 1.44
C TRP A 132 -15.44 2.22 0.27
N ILE A 133 -14.95 0.97 0.31
CA ILE A 133 -14.24 0.33 -0.79
C ILE A 133 -15.19 0.10 -1.95
N GLN A 134 -16.38 -0.47 -1.68
CA GLN A 134 -17.39 -0.71 -2.70
C GLN A 134 -17.85 0.58 -3.37
N ASP A 135 -18.09 1.63 -2.58
CA ASP A 135 -18.47 2.94 -3.08
C ASP A 135 -17.34 3.55 -3.94
N MET A 136 -16.08 3.43 -3.51
CA MET A 136 -14.93 3.89 -4.30
C MET A 136 -14.74 3.12 -5.60
N ILE A 137 -14.90 1.80 -5.59
CA ILE A 137 -14.87 0.98 -6.81
C ILE A 137 -15.94 1.49 -7.79
N ARG A 138 -17.16 1.74 -7.31
CA ARG A 138 -18.25 2.25 -8.15
C ARG A 138 -17.92 3.60 -8.77
N GLU A 139 -17.35 4.53 -8.00
CA GLU A 139 -16.95 5.85 -8.49
C GLU A 139 -15.82 5.77 -9.51
N LEU A 140 -14.81 4.92 -9.28
CA LEU A 140 -13.73 4.67 -10.22
C LEU A 140 -14.26 4.13 -11.56
N LEU A 141 -15.13 3.11 -11.50
CA LEU A 141 -15.72 2.47 -12.69
C LEU A 141 -16.74 3.34 -13.42
N THR A 142 -17.25 4.41 -12.79
CA THR A 142 -18.09 5.42 -13.44
C THR A 142 -17.25 6.40 -14.26
N LYS A 143 -15.97 6.56 -13.90
CA LYS A 143 -15.08 7.56 -14.50
C LYS A 143 -14.33 7.02 -15.72
N ASP A 144 -13.87 5.79 -15.66
CA ASP A 144 -13.23 5.12 -16.79
C ASP A 144 -13.32 3.59 -16.65
N ASN A 145 -12.87 2.88 -17.67
CA ASN A 145 -12.63 1.45 -17.58
C ASN A 145 -11.34 1.20 -16.78
N PHE A 146 -11.47 0.51 -15.66
CA PHE A 146 -10.33 0.10 -14.84
C PHE A 146 -10.46 -1.35 -14.40
N ASN A 147 -9.32 -1.97 -14.17
CA ASN A 147 -9.22 -3.18 -13.37
C ASN A 147 -9.05 -2.78 -11.91
N VAL A 148 -10.13 -2.78 -11.13
CA VAL A 148 -10.09 -2.36 -9.74
C VAL A 148 -9.96 -3.56 -8.82
N ILE A 149 -8.86 -3.66 -8.09
CA ILE A 149 -8.51 -4.79 -7.24
C ILE A 149 -8.58 -4.35 -5.78
N SER A 150 -9.51 -4.93 -5.03
CA SER A 150 -9.53 -4.81 -3.57
C SER A 150 -8.53 -5.79 -2.96
N VAL A 151 -7.66 -5.28 -2.09
CA VAL A 151 -6.65 -6.05 -1.37
C VAL A 151 -7.17 -6.32 0.05
N ASP A 152 -7.57 -7.56 0.29
CA ASP A 152 -8.10 -8.02 1.57
C ASP A 152 -7.02 -8.73 2.38
N TRP A 153 -6.62 -8.12 3.48
CA TRP A 153 -5.61 -8.63 4.43
C TRP A 153 -6.17 -8.63 5.86
N VAL A 154 -7.48 -8.85 6.01
CA VAL A 154 -8.23 -8.80 7.27
C VAL A 154 -7.56 -9.55 8.43
N PHE A 155 -6.95 -10.71 8.18
CA PHE A 155 -6.25 -11.49 9.20
C PHE A 155 -4.99 -10.78 9.72
N GLY A 156 -4.24 -10.15 8.82
CA GLY A 156 -3.07 -9.34 9.17
C GLY A 156 -3.42 -8.00 9.81
N ALA A 157 -4.62 -7.47 9.52
CA ALA A 157 -5.12 -6.18 10.01
C ALA A 157 -5.83 -6.27 11.37
N ALA A 158 -5.95 -7.47 11.95
CA ALA A 158 -6.61 -7.70 13.23
C ALA A 158 -5.73 -7.25 14.43
N PRO A 159 -6.31 -7.09 15.64
CA PRO A 159 -5.54 -6.81 16.84
C PRO A 159 -4.47 -7.87 17.14
N PRO A 160 -3.37 -7.50 17.82
CA PRO A 160 -3.06 -6.16 18.33
C PRO A 160 -2.46 -5.23 17.27
N TYR A 161 -2.64 -3.91 17.43
CA TYR A 161 -2.18 -2.89 16.48
C TYR A 161 -0.67 -2.98 16.19
N THR A 162 0.16 -3.26 17.19
CA THR A 162 1.62 -3.42 17.02
C THR A 162 1.98 -4.55 16.05
N GLN A 163 1.22 -5.66 16.09
CA GLN A 163 1.39 -6.77 15.15
C GLN A 163 0.85 -6.39 13.77
N ALA A 164 -0.29 -5.69 13.69
CA ALA A 164 -0.81 -5.21 12.41
C ALA A 164 0.17 -4.29 11.68
N VAL A 165 0.83 -3.37 12.40
CA VAL A 165 1.88 -2.50 11.84
C VAL A 165 3.08 -3.30 11.34
N ALA A 166 3.49 -4.36 12.06
CA ALA A 166 4.52 -5.27 11.58
C ALA A 166 4.06 -6.01 10.31
N ASN A 167 2.84 -6.54 10.30
CA ASN A 167 2.24 -7.27 9.19
C ASN A 167 2.14 -6.42 7.92
N ALA A 168 1.86 -5.12 8.05
CA ALA A 168 1.79 -4.20 6.90
C ALA A 168 3.06 -4.23 6.04
N ARG A 169 4.23 -4.48 6.64
CA ARG A 169 5.50 -4.65 5.90
C ARG A 169 5.48 -5.88 5.00
N MET A 170 4.97 -6.99 5.52
CA MET A 170 4.86 -8.25 4.77
C MET A 170 3.78 -8.15 3.70
N VAL A 171 2.62 -7.58 4.03
CA VAL A 171 1.54 -7.36 3.05
C VAL A 171 2.01 -6.45 1.89
N GLY A 172 2.87 -5.47 2.16
CA GLY A 172 3.51 -4.66 1.12
C GLY A 172 4.38 -5.48 0.16
N VAL A 173 5.05 -6.53 0.65
CA VAL A 173 5.82 -7.46 -0.20
C VAL A 173 4.88 -8.29 -1.05
N VAL A 174 3.86 -8.88 -0.42
CA VAL A 174 2.86 -9.71 -1.10
C VAL A 174 2.15 -8.91 -2.19
N LEU A 175 1.83 -7.64 -1.93
CA LEU A 175 1.23 -6.74 -2.92
C LEU A 175 2.23 -6.40 -4.05
N ALA A 176 3.49 -6.15 -3.74
CA ALA A 176 4.51 -5.88 -4.77
C ALA A 176 4.69 -7.07 -5.71
N GLU A 177 4.85 -8.28 -5.17
CA GLU A 177 4.99 -9.49 -6.00
C GLU A 177 3.74 -9.75 -6.85
N PHE A 178 2.55 -9.50 -6.31
CA PHE A 178 1.33 -9.61 -7.09
C PHE A 178 1.26 -8.58 -8.22
N ILE A 179 1.74 -7.36 -8.00
CA ILE A 179 1.86 -6.32 -9.04
C ILE A 179 2.88 -6.74 -10.12
N GLU A 180 4.04 -7.26 -9.73
CA GLU A 180 5.02 -7.78 -10.69
C GLU A 180 4.47 -8.95 -11.49
N LEU A 181 3.71 -9.85 -10.85
CA LEU A 181 3.04 -10.94 -11.53
C LEU A 181 2.06 -10.43 -12.60
N LEU A 182 1.29 -9.37 -12.32
CA LEU A 182 0.42 -8.75 -13.33
C LEU A 182 1.21 -8.14 -14.48
N ARG A 183 2.34 -7.48 -14.19
CA ARG A 183 3.25 -6.98 -15.23
C ARG A 183 3.75 -8.13 -16.12
N ASP A 184 4.19 -9.22 -15.51
CA ASP A 184 4.85 -10.30 -16.24
C ASP A 184 3.87 -11.18 -17.03
N VAL A 185 2.69 -11.46 -16.46
CA VAL A 185 1.67 -12.32 -17.10
C VAL A 185 0.80 -11.55 -18.11
N TYR A 186 0.40 -10.32 -17.79
CA TYR A 186 -0.52 -9.53 -18.62
C TYR A 186 0.17 -8.43 -19.42
N SER A 187 1.50 -8.24 -19.28
CA SER A 187 2.24 -7.15 -19.92
C SER A 187 1.72 -5.75 -19.57
N ILE A 188 1.11 -5.60 -18.39
CA ILE A 188 0.59 -4.30 -17.92
C ILE A 188 1.77 -3.51 -17.33
N PRO A 189 2.06 -2.30 -17.84
CA PRO A 189 3.18 -1.52 -17.34
C PRO A 189 2.94 -1.04 -15.91
N LEU A 190 3.98 -1.04 -15.07
CA LEU A 190 3.90 -0.54 -13.69
C LEU A 190 3.43 0.92 -13.63
N SER A 191 3.74 1.71 -14.66
CA SER A 191 3.31 3.12 -14.79
C SER A 191 1.80 3.29 -14.94
N SER A 192 1.05 2.27 -15.40
CA SER A 192 -0.42 2.33 -15.46
C SER A 192 -1.10 1.82 -14.19
N MET A 193 -0.32 1.43 -13.18
CA MET A 193 -0.84 0.90 -11.92
C MET A 193 -0.85 1.96 -10.81
N HIS A 194 -1.92 1.97 -10.02
CA HIS A 194 -2.11 2.94 -8.95
C HIS A 194 -2.57 2.25 -7.67
N VAL A 195 -1.83 2.42 -6.58
CA VAL A 195 -2.19 1.88 -5.27
C VAL A 195 -2.80 2.96 -4.39
N ILE A 196 -3.99 2.68 -3.85
CA ILE A 196 -4.80 3.56 -3.02
C ILE A 196 -4.89 2.93 -1.63
N GLY A 197 -4.20 3.49 -0.64
CA GLY A 197 -4.17 2.97 0.73
C GLY A 197 -4.88 3.86 1.73
N HIS A 198 -5.71 3.26 2.60
CA HIS A 198 -6.37 3.95 3.70
C HIS A 198 -5.85 3.46 5.07
N SER A 199 -5.62 4.38 6.00
CA SER A 199 -5.10 4.12 7.34
C SER A 199 -3.81 3.28 7.26
N LEU A 200 -3.75 2.12 7.90
CA LEU A 200 -2.60 1.23 7.83
C LEU A 200 -2.33 0.69 6.41
N GLY A 201 -3.34 0.67 5.53
CA GLY A 201 -3.19 0.35 4.12
C GLY A 201 -2.36 1.37 3.34
N ALA A 202 -2.24 2.62 3.82
CA ALA A 202 -1.31 3.60 3.25
C ALA A 202 0.16 3.16 3.39
N HIS A 203 0.50 2.56 4.52
CA HIS A 203 1.84 2.01 4.74
C HIS A 203 2.11 0.79 3.88
N VAL A 204 1.12 -0.10 3.73
CA VAL A 204 1.19 -1.23 2.79
C VAL A 204 1.50 -0.73 1.38
N ALA A 205 0.82 0.33 0.92
CA ALA A 205 1.08 0.95 -0.37
C ALA A 205 2.51 1.50 -0.48
N GLY A 206 3.01 2.17 0.55
CA GLY A 206 4.39 2.66 0.61
C GLY A 206 5.44 1.53 0.53
N TYR A 207 5.25 0.45 1.29
CA TYR A 207 6.14 -0.71 1.25
C TYR A 207 6.12 -1.46 -0.09
N ALA A 208 4.99 -1.46 -0.78
CA ALA A 208 4.89 -2.00 -2.13
C ALA A 208 5.62 -1.08 -3.13
N GLY A 209 5.38 0.23 -3.06
CA GLY A 209 6.06 1.22 -3.90
C GLY A 209 7.58 1.18 -3.78
N GLN A 210 8.08 1.06 -2.54
CA GLN A 210 9.51 0.91 -2.25
C GLN A 210 10.16 -0.27 -2.98
N ARG A 211 9.41 -1.36 -3.21
CA ARG A 211 9.91 -2.55 -3.91
C ARG A 211 9.87 -2.41 -5.42
N LEU A 212 8.87 -1.71 -5.93
CA LEU A 212 8.57 -1.66 -7.36
C LEU A 212 9.35 -0.55 -8.11
N ASN A 213 9.86 0.47 -7.41
CA ASN A 213 10.66 1.61 -7.92
C ASN A 213 10.03 2.49 -9.03
N THR A 214 9.12 1.98 -9.87
CA THR A 214 8.55 2.64 -11.06
C THR A 214 7.03 2.50 -11.14
N LEU A 215 6.36 2.32 -9.99
CA LEU A 215 4.90 2.31 -9.91
C LEU A 215 4.32 3.64 -10.42
N GLY A 216 3.18 3.63 -11.09
CA GLY A 216 2.58 4.85 -11.67
C GLY A 216 2.14 5.87 -10.63
N ARG A 217 1.43 5.42 -9.59
CA ARG A 217 0.90 6.32 -8.56
C ARG A 217 0.64 5.61 -7.23
N ILE A 218 0.83 6.34 -6.13
CA ILE A 218 0.32 5.97 -4.80
C ILE A 218 -0.56 7.11 -4.28
N THR A 219 -1.72 6.78 -3.74
CA THR A 219 -2.55 7.70 -2.94
C THR A 219 -2.70 7.13 -1.54
N ALA A 220 -2.38 7.92 -0.52
CA ALA A 220 -2.35 7.49 0.87
C ALA A 220 -3.22 8.40 1.74
N SER A 221 -4.26 7.87 2.38
CA SER A 221 -5.05 8.61 3.39
C SER A 221 -4.85 8.02 4.76
N THR A 222 -4.48 8.85 5.74
CA THR A 222 -4.20 8.43 7.12
C THR A 222 -5.22 9.08 8.08
N GLN A 223 -5.88 8.29 8.94
CA GLN A 223 -6.67 8.83 10.06
C GLN A 223 -6.16 8.25 11.39
N HIS A 224 -5.34 9.00 12.17
CA HIS A 224 -5.21 8.94 13.64
C HIS A 224 -4.00 9.78 14.15
N PRO A 225 -3.92 10.18 15.44
CA PRO A 225 -2.73 10.81 16.06
C PRO A 225 -1.52 9.88 16.28
N PHE A 226 -1.57 8.60 15.89
CA PHE A 226 -0.38 7.71 15.90
C PHE A 226 0.55 7.95 14.69
N VAL A 227 0.22 8.93 13.84
CA VAL A 227 0.98 9.36 12.67
C VAL A 227 2.44 9.68 13.01
N ASP A 228 2.79 10.05 14.25
CA ASP A 228 4.20 10.25 14.64
C ASP A 228 5.03 8.94 14.72
N MET A 229 4.41 7.76 14.87
CA MET A 229 5.08 6.45 14.68
C MET A 229 5.44 6.16 13.21
N ASP A 230 4.71 6.81 12.31
CA ASP A 230 4.46 6.35 10.94
C ASP A 230 5.06 7.30 9.89
N VAL A 231 5.21 8.60 10.23
CA VAL A 231 5.87 9.62 9.38
C VAL A 231 7.36 9.33 9.23
N ALA A 232 8.07 8.88 10.27
CA ALA A 232 9.49 8.55 10.14
C ALA A 232 9.75 7.42 9.14
N ILE A 233 8.83 6.46 9.03
CA ILE A 233 8.93 5.34 8.08
C ILE A 233 8.56 5.80 6.67
N LEU A 234 7.51 6.62 6.51
CA LEU A 234 7.15 7.15 5.20
C LEU A 234 8.20 8.15 4.69
N ASP A 235 8.76 8.99 5.55
CA ASP A 235 9.91 9.86 5.26
C ASP A 235 11.17 9.04 5.00
N TYR A 236 11.44 7.96 5.73
CA TYR A 236 12.54 7.03 5.44
C TYR A 236 12.37 6.33 4.09
N ILE A 237 11.16 5.89 3.76
CA ILE A 237 10.83 5.33 2.43
C ILE A 237 11.06 6.40 1.37
N ASN A 238 10.57 7.62 1.58
CA ASN A 238 10.71 8.73 0.64
C ASN A 238 12.18 9.16 0.44
N LEU A 239 12.97 9.24 1.53
CA LEU A 239 14.39 9.63 1.55
C LEU A 239 15.30 8.59 0.89
N ASN A 240 15.01 7.29 1.02
CA ASN A 240 15.86 6.23 0.47
C ASN A 240 15.47 5.77 -0.93
N THR A 241 14.27 6.13 -1.40
CA THR A 241 13.81 5.72 -2.74
C THR A 241 14.07 6.77 -3.82
N GLY A 242 14.31 8.04 -3.47
CA GLY A 242 14.53 9.11 -4.48
C GLY A 242 13.30 9.36 -5.37
N VAL A 243 12.13 8.93 -4.91
CA VAL A 243 10.85 8.82 -5.60
C VAL A 243 10.14 10.19 -5.53
N LEU A 244 10.57 11.15 -6.36
CA LEU A 244 9.82 12.37 -6.67
C LEU A 244 9.39 12.33 -8.16
N PRO A 245 8.12 12.63 -8.53
CA PRO A 245 7.07 13.31 -7.79
C PRO A 245 5.85 12.39 -7.59
N PHE A 246 5.88 11.53 -6.56
CA PHE A 246 4.70 10.77 -6.22
C PHE A 246 3.77 11.67 -5.43
N THR A 247 2.53 11.86 -5.91
CA THR A 247 1.56 12.71 -5.22
C THR A 247 1.09 12.01 -3.93
N TYR A 248 1.88 12.15 -2.87
CA TYR A 248 1.45 11.92 -1.49
C TYR A 248 0.37 12.95 -1.15
N VAL A 249 -0.90 12.59 -1.29
CA VAL A 249 -2.00 13.39 -0.72
C VAL A 249 -2.32 12.85 0.66
N ILE A 250 -1.50 13.19 1.66
CA ILE A 250 -1.84 12.95 3.06
C ILE A 250 -2.94 13.94 3.45
N THR A 251 -4.21 13.52 3.41
CA THR A 251 -5.28 14.28 4.04
C THR A 251 -5.21 14.05 5.55
N HIS A 252 -4.52 14.92 6.30
CA HIS A 252 -4.57 14.92 7.75
C HIS A 252 -5.95 15.36 8.23
N THR A 253 -6.78 14.43 8.69
CA THR A 253 -7.96 14.78 9.47
C THR A 253 -7.53 15.02 10.92
N LYS A 254 -7.32 16.27 11.33
CA LYS A 254 -7.17 16.59 12.76
C LYS A 254 -8.44 16.15 13.49
N ARG A 255 -8.35 15.11 14.34
CA ARG A 255 -9.29 14.99 15.47
C ARG A 255 -8.81 15.96 16.58
N PRO A 256 -9.72 16.60 17.32
CA PRO A 256 -9.34 17.27 18.56
C PRO A 256 -8.70 16.25 19.53
N PRO A 257 -7.80 16.70 20.41
CA PRO A 257 -7.14 15.83 21.39
C PRO A 257 -8.16 15.03 22.22
N PHE A 258 -7.79 13.80 22.58
CA PHE A 258 -8.61 12.86 23.36
C PHE A 258 -8.84 13.32 24.82
N TRP A 259 -8.33 14.49 25.19
CA TRP A 259 -8.60 15.20 26.44
C TRP A 259 -9.13 16.59 26.08
N GLY A 260 -10.32 16.91 26.60
CA GLY A 260 -11.24 17.96 26.14
C GLY A 260 -10.77 19.42 26.34
N PRO A 261 -11.68 20.39 26.51
CA PRO A 261 -13.09 20.28 26.97
C PRO A 261 -14.12 19.94 25.88
#